data_AF-A0A5J4T6D8-F1
#
_entry.id   AF-A0A5J4T6D8-F1
#
_cell.length_a   1.000
_cell.length_b   1.000
_cell.length_c   1.000
_cell.angle_alpha   90.00
_cell.angle_beta   90.00
_cell.angle_gamma   90.00
#
_symmetry.space_group_name_H-M   'P 1'
#
loop_
_entity.id
_entity.type
_entity.pdbx_description
1 polymer ?
#
loop_
_entity_poly.entity_id
_entity_poly.type
_entity_poly.pdbx_seq_one_letter_code
_entity_poly.pdbx_strand_id
1 'polypeptide(L)'
;MTFLLERDISQFNLTLIPMTEAKKQLINVSRSPIDDVIMEHYEQFKQGIPIALVNQCKPQNWQLKTYKNAMIHKRTEQTPRINGLTTRVYKLNEDQLRYYDKMMSEEDIETSNANYQKYKKTIEDNGLIDKIVQATKEE
;
A
#
# COMPACT_ATOMS: atom_id res chain seq x y z
N MET A 1 17.14 -36.47 15.81
CA MET A 1 17.07 -35.87 14.46
C MET A 1 15.88 -36.54 13.77
N THR A 2 14.77 -35.82 13.57
CA THR A 2 13.51 -36.15 12.80
C THR A 2 12.21 -35.59 13.42
N PHE A 3 12.21 -34.42 14.08
CA PHE A 3 10.95 -33.80 14.56
C PHE A 3 10.10 -33.16 13.44
N LEU A 4 10.59 -33.17 12.20
CA LEU A 4 10.04 -32.36 11.10
C LEU A 4 9.27 -33.16 10.02
N LEU A 5 9.19 -34.48 10.09
CA LEU A 5 8.73 -35.30 8.94
C LEU A 5 7.30 -35.89 9.05
N GLU A 6 6.61 -35.74 10.18
CA GLU A 6 5.28 -36.36 10.40
C GLU A 6 4.16 -35.36 10.69
N ARG A 7 4.12 -34.22 9.98
CA ARG A 7 2.91 -33.39 9.99
C ARG A 7 1.95 -33.88 8.93
N ASP A 8 0.82 -34.45 9.36
CA ASP A 8 -0.31 -34.75 8.50
C ASP A 8 -0.91 -33.44 7.96
N ILE A 9 -0.70 -33.21 6.66
CA ILE A 9 -1.17 -32.03 5.93
C ILE A 9 -2.44 -32.31 5.12
N SER A 10 -3.05 -33.50 5.27
CA SER A 10 -4.28 -33.86 4.55
C SER A 10 -5.47 -32.92 4.87
N GLN A 11 -5.48 -32.35 6.07
CA GLN A 11 -6.48 -31.36 6.50
C GLN A 11 -6.02 -29.90 6.29
N PHE A 12 -4.78 -29.67 5.83
CA PHE A 12 -4.25 -28.32 5.66
C PHE A 12 -4.83 -27.67 4.41
N ASN A 13 -5.75 -26.74 4.61
CA ASN A 13 -6.34 -25.96 3.53
C ASN A 13 -5.44 -24.75 3.20
N LEU A 14 -4.69 -24.84 2.09
CA LEU A 14 -3.84 -23.75 1.58
C LEU A 14 -4.61 -22.44 1.34
N THR A 15 -5.93 -22.51 1.14
CA THR A 15 -6.78 -21.33 0.91
C THR A 15 -7.09 -20.57 2.20
N LEU A 16 -6.94 -21.20 3.37
CA LEU A 16 -7.22 -20.62 4.69
C LEU A 16 -5.93 -20.33 5.45
N ILE A 17 -4.99 -19.58 4.85
CA ILE A 17 -3.80 -19.13 5.60
C ILE A 17 -4.26 -18.13 6.67
N PRO A 18 -4.19 -18.48 7.96
CA PRO A 18 -4.67 -17.61 9.03
C PRO A 18 -3.91 -16.29 9.03
N MET A 19 -4.58 -15.20 9.43
CA MET A 19 -4.02 -13.86 9.44
C MET A 19 -3.10 -13.64 10.65
N THR A 20 -1.93 -14.29 10.63
CA THR A 20 -0.93 -14.23 11.70
C THR A 20 -0.13 -12.93 11.67
N GLU A 21 0.50 -12.56 12.79
CA GLU A 21 1.37 -11.37 12.90
C GLU A 21 2.49 -11.35 11.84
N ALA A 22 3.14 -12.50 11.61
CA ALA A 22 4.16 -12.63 10.58
C ALA A 22 3.60 -12.37 9.17
N LYS A 23 2.37 -12.82 8.88
CA LYS A 23 1.70 -12.54 7.60
C LYS A 23 1.38 -11.04 7.46
N LYS A 24 0.93 -10.38 8.54
CA LYS A 24 0.70 -8.92 8.57
C LYS A 24 1.98 -8.14 8.29
N GLN A 25 3.09 -8.53 8.93
CA GLN A 25 4.41 -7.92 8.70
C GLN A 25 4.89 -8.11 7.26
N LEU A 26 4.77 -9.33 6.71
CA LEU A 26 5.18 -9.62 5.33
C LEU A 26 4.37 -8.81 4.31
N ILE A 27 3.05 -8.73 4.50
CA ILE A 27 2.18 -7.86 3.68
C ILE A 27 2.67 -6.41 3.77
N ASN A 28 2.97 -5.93 4.98
CA ASN A 28 3.41 -4.55 5.18
C ASN A 28 4.74 -4.23 4.47
N VAL A 29 5.77 -5.07 4.61
CA VAL A 29 7.07 -4.84 3.94
C VAL A 29 6.99 -4.98 2.42
N SER A 30 5.99 -5.70 1.91
CA SER A 30 5.75 -5.84 0.48
C SER A 30 4.96 -4.68 -0.14
N ARG A 31 4.40 -3.77 0.66
CA ARG A 31 3.61 -2.63 0.17
C ARG A 31 4.50 -1.61 -0.53
N SER A 32 4.05 -1.14 -1.68
CA SER A 32 4.69 -0.04 -2.38
C SER A 32 4.31 1.29 -1.71
N PRO A 33 5.19 2.31 -1.71
CA PRO A 33 4.82 3.66 -1.29
C PRO A 33 3.60 4.24 -2.02
N ILE A 34 3.29 3.75 -3.22
CA ILE A 34 2.08 4.15 -3.96
C ILE A 34 0.83 3.53 -3.35
N ASP A 35 0.93 2.30 -2.85
CA ASP A 35 -0.19 1.63 -2.21
C ASP A 35 -0.60 2.40 -0.95
N ASP A 36 0.37 2.92 -0.19
CA ASP A 36 0.10 3.78 0.96
C ASP A 36 -0.71 5.03 0.57
N VAL A 37 -0.29 5.73 -0.50
CA VAL A 37 -1.00 6.92 -1.02
C VAL A 37 -2.41 6.57 -1.52
N ILE A 38 -2.57 5.41 -2.18
CA ILE A 38 -3.88 4.96 -2.67
C ILE A 38 -4.80 4.62 -1.52
N MET A 39 -4.29 3.95 -0.48
CA MET A 39 -5.08 3.60 0.71
C MET A 39 -5.51 4.85 1.49
N GLU A 40 -4.62 5.83 1.67
CA GLU A 40 -4.93 7.09 2.37
C GLU A 40 -6.04 7.89 1.66
N HIS A 41 -6.03 7.91 0.33
CA HIS A 41 -6.98 8.65 -0.49
C HIS A 41 -8.00 7.74 -1.21
N TYR A 42 -8.28 6.56 -0.66
CA TYR A 42 -9.01 5.50 -1.37
C TYR A 42 -10.37 5.94 -1.89
N GLU A 43 -11.20 6.55 -1.03
CA GLU A 43 -12.52 7.05 -1.41
C GLU A 43 -12.44 8.12 -2.51
N GLN A 44 -11.43 8.98 -2.46
CA GLN A 44 -11.23 10.00 -3.49
C GLN A 44 -10.79 9.38 -4.82
N PHE A 45 -9.97 8.33 -4.79
CA PHE A 45 -9.58 7.55 -5.96
C PHE A 45 -10.74 6.76 -6.58
N LYS A 46 -11.69 6.31 -5.75
CA LYS A 46 -12.93 5.64 -6.20
C LYS A 46 -13.87 6.60 -6.91
N GLN A 47 -14.00 7.82 -6.41
CA GLN A 47 -14.85 8.86 -6.98
C GLN A 47 -14.21 9.59 -8.17
N GLY A 48 -12.88 9.75 -8.15
CA GLY A 48 -12.09 10.49 -9.14
C GLY A 48 -11.38 11.67 -8.50
N ILE A 49 -10.08 11.52 -8.24
CA ILE A 49 -9.27 12.53 -7.55
C ILE A 49 -8.57 13.47 -8.57
N PRO A 50 -8.55 14.80 -8.36
CA PRO A 50 -7.86 15.72 -9.25
C PRO A 50 -6.36 15.40 -9.38
N ILE A 51 -5.84 15.44 -10.61
CA ILE A 51 -4.43 15.12 -10.90
C ILE A 51 -3.47 16.01 -10.11
N ALA A 52 -3.84 17.27 -9.89
CA ALA A 52 -3.02 18.23 -9.15
C ALA A 52 -2.77 17.76 -7.70
N LEU A 53 -3.82 17.29 -7.03
CA LEU A 53 -3.75 16.79 -5.66
C LEU A 53 -2.91 15.52 -5.58
N VAL A 54 -3.15 14.57 -6.48
CA VAL A 54 -2.37 13.32 -6.56
C VAL A 54 -0.88 13.58 -6.71
N ASN A 55 -0.48 14.55 -7.53
CA ASN A 55 0.93 14.88 -7.71
C ASN A 55 1.60 15.44 -6.43
N GLN A 56 0.82 16.03 -5.53
CA GLN A 56 1.29 16.55 -4.24
C GLN A 56 1.48 15.41 -3.21
N CYS A 57 0.70 14.33 -3.31
CA CYS A 57 0.83 13.14 -2.45
C CYS A 57 2.04 12.25 -2.80
N LYS A 58 2.95 12.73 -3.64
CA LYS A 58 4.16 11.99 -4.03
C LYS A 58 5.09 11.80 -2.82
N PRO A 59 5.62 10.59 -2.59
CA PRO A 59 6.68 10.38 -1.60
C PRO A 59 7.86 11.34 -1.77
N GLN A 60 8.41 11.86 -0.67
CA GLN A 60 9.43 12.92 -0.70
C GLN A 60 10.66 12.54 -1.54
N ASN A 61 11.11 11.30 -1.40
CA ASN A 61 12.28 10.73 -2.08
C ASN A 61 12.08 10.43 -3.57
N TRP A 62 10.88 10.58 -4.12
CA TRP A 62 10.60 10.24 -5.53
C TRP A 62 10.64 11.46 -6.44
N GLN A 63 11.03 11.29 -7.70
CA GLN A 63 10.76 12.29 -8.72
C GLN A 63 9.31 12.18 -9.21
N LEU A 64 8.72 13.31 -9.62
CA LEU A 64 7.32 13.32 -10.10
C LEU A 64 7.12 12.41 -11.31
N LYS A 65 8.12 12.32 -12.20
CA LYS A 65 8.10 11.41 -13.35
C LYS A 65 8.01 9.95 -12.92
N THR A 66 8.84 9.54 -11.97
CA THR A 66 8.84 8.17 -11.40
C THR A 66 7.49 7.83 -10.80
N TYR A 67 6.93 8.75 -10.00
CA TYR A 67 5.63 8.56 -9.37
C TYR A 67 4.50 8.41 -10.40
N LYS A 68 4.46 9.28 -11.41
CA LYS A 68 3.46 9.19 -12.50
C LYS A 68 3.57 7.88 -13.26
N ASN A 69 4.78 7.41 -13.55
CA ASN A 69 5.00 6.14 -14.24
C ASN A 69 4.52 4.97 -13.42
N ALA A 70 4.84 4.92 -12.13
CA ALA A 70 4.45 3.81 -11.29
C ALA A 70 2.92 3.79 -10.98
N MET A 71 2.26 4.95 -11.08
CA MET A 71 0.80 5.07 -11.02
C MET A 71 0.07 4.74 -12.33
N ILE A 72 0.77 4.69 -13.46
CA ILE A 72 0.13 4.63 -14.79
C ILE A 72 -0.73 3.37 -14.97
N HIS A 73 -0.28 2.24 -14.44
CA HIS A 73 -0.96 0.95 -14.54
C HIS A 73 -2.04 0.76 -13.48
N LYS A 74 -2.09 1.63 -12.47
CA LYS A 74 -3.05 1.52 -11.36
C LYS A 74 -4.32 2.34 -11.59
N ARG A 75 -4.27 3.32 -12.51
CA ARG A 75 -5.33 4.30 -12.71
C ARG A 75 -5.77 4.40 -14.17
N THR A 76 -6.97 4.92 -14.35
CA THR A 76 -7.51 5.46 -15.58
C THR A 76 -7.58 6.97 -15.44
N GLU A 77 -7.18 7.68 -16.50
CA GLU A 77 -7.37 9.12 -16.58
C GLU A 77 -8.75 9.43 -17.17
N GLN A 78 -9.48 10.34 -16.53
CA GLN A 78 -10.78 10.82 -17.00
C GLN A 78 -10.81 12.36 -17.00
N THR A 79 -11.65 12.92 -17.87
CA THR A 79 -11.84 14.38 -18.00
C THR A 79 -13.31 14.77 -17.84
N PRO A 80 -13.94 14.50 -16.69
CA PRO A 80 -15.31 14.90 -16.46
C PRO A 80 -15.47 16.42 -16.47
N ARG A 81 -16.64 16.87 -16.91
CA ARG A 81 -17.11 18.24 -16.68
C ARG A 81 -17.75 18.30 -15.31
N ILE A 82 -17.10 18.99 -14.38
CA ILE A 82 -17.59 19.25 -13.04
C ILE A 82 -17.87 20.75 -12.95
N ASN A 83 -19.09 21.15 -12.64
CA ASN A 83 -19.52 22.56 -12.54
C ASN A 83 -19.19 23.38 -13.81
N GLY A 84 -19.30 22.77 -15.00
CA GLY A 84 -18.99 23.41 -16.29
C GLY A 84 -17.50 23.45 -16.65
N LEU A 85 -16.59 23.14 -15.72
CA LEU A 85 -15.15 23.11 -15.95
C LEU A 85 -14.68 21.67 -16.22
N THR A 86 -13.83 21.51 -17.25
CA THR A 86 -13.19 20.22 -17.53
C THR A 86 -12.02 20.03 -16.58
N THR A 87 -12.12 19.07 -15.67
CA THR A 87 -11.05 18.76 -14.73
C THR A 87 -10.48 17.39 -15.05
N ARG A 88 -9.15 17.28 -15.16
CA ARG A 88 -8.49 15.99 -15.30
C ARG A 88 -8.45 15.31 -13.94
N VAL A 89 -8.98 14.11 -13.85
CA VAL A 89 -9.02 13.29 -12.63
C VAL A 89 -8.41 11.92 -12.89
N TYR A 90 -7.88 11.31 -11.84
CA TYR A 90 -7.51 9.91 -11.83
C TYR A 90 -8.55 9.10 -11.08
N LYS A 91 -8.92 7.97 -11.65
CA LYS A 91 -9.75 6.97 -11.03
C LYS A 91 -9.01 5.64 -11.04
N LEU A 92 -9.17 4.79 -10.02
CA LEU A 92 -8.57 3.46 -10.05
C LEU A 92 -9.15 2.62 -11.19
N ASN A 93 -8.31 1.76 -11.78
CA ASN A 93 -8.76 0.75 -12.74
C ASN A 93 -9.66 -0.26 -12.03
N GLU A 94 -10.57 -0.91 -12.75
CA GLU A 94 -11.54 -1.84 -12.17
C GLU A 94 -10.87 -2.99 -11.40
N ASP A 95 -9.77 -3.54 -11.94
CA ASP A 95 -8.98 -4.57 -11.25
C ASP A 95 -8.36 -4.06 -9.95
N GLN A 96 -7.84 -2.83 -9.96
CA GLN A 96 -7.28 -2.22 -8.76
C GLN A 96 -8.37 -1.90 -7.76
N LEU A 97 -9.53 -1.43 -8.22
CA LEU A 97 -10.67 -1.15 -7.37
C LEU A 97 -11.14 -2.42 -6.66
N ARG A 98 -11.27 -3.55 -7.36
CA ARG A 98 -11.57 -4.85 -6.72
C ARG A 98 -10.50 -5.28 -5.73
N TYR A 99 -9.22 -5.10 -6.08
CA TYR A 99 -8.10 -5.43 -5.19
C TYR A 99 -8.16 -4.62 -3.88
N TYR A 100 -8.31 -3.30 -3.98
CA TYR A 100 -8.37 -2.43 -2.83
C TYR A 100 -9.71 -2.53 -2.07
N ASP A 101 -10.85 -2.73 -2.73
CA ASP A 101 -12.13 -3.02 -2.05
C ASP A 101 -11.99 -4.29 -1.19
N LYS A 102 -11.37 -5.35 -1.72
CA LYS A 102 -11.11 -6.57 -0.95
C LYS A 102 -10.17 -6.29 0.23
N MET A 103 -9.06 -5.61 -0.03
CA MET A 103 -8.05 -5.24 0.97
C MET A 103 -8.61 -4.32 2.07
N MET A 104 -9.58 -3.47 1.74
CA MET A 104 -10.28 -2.57 2.66
C MET A 104 -11.44 -3.28 3.39
N SER A 105 -11.96 -4.39 2.85
CA SER A 105 -13.03 -5.20 3.46
C SER A 105 -12.55 -6.31 4.41
N GLU A 106 -11.36 -6.89 4.16
CA GLU A 106 -10.79 -7.95 5.00
C GLU A 106 -10.09 -7.32 6.23
N GLU A 107 -10.75 -7.35 7.39
CA GLU A 107 -10.18 -7.14 8.73
C GLU A 107 -9.78 -5.68 9.09
N ASP A 108 -10.79 -4.84 9.32
CA ASP A 108 -10.81 -3.60 10.12
C ASP A 108 -9.63 -2.63 9.92
N ILE A 109 -9.77 -1.76 8.90
CA ILE A 109 -8.83 -0.72 8.46
C ILE A 109 -8.30 0.13 9.63
N GLU A 110 -9.14 0.43 10.60
CA GLU A 110 -8.78 1.29 11.73
C GLU A 110 -7.72 0.62 12.61
N THR A 111 -7.84 -0.69 12.82
CA THR A 111 -6.87 -1.49 13.57
C THR A 111 -5.58 -1.69 12.76
N SER A 112 -5.68 -1.86 11.43
CA SER A 112 -4.50 -2.01 10.56
C SER A 112 -3.72 -0.70 10.40
N ASN A 113 -4.40 0.43 10.20
CA ASN A 113 -3.80 1.76 10.07
C ASN A 113 -3.19 2.22 11.41
N ALA A 114 -3.89 2.02 12.53
CA ALA A 114 -3.33 2.31 13.85
C ALA A 114 -2.06 1.48 14.12
N ASN A 115 -2.04 0.20 13.72
CA ASN A 115 -0.85 -0.64 13.81
C ASN A 115 0.28 -0.17 12.88
N TYR A 116 -0.04 0.29 11.65
CA TYR A 116 0.95 0.84 10.73
C TYR A 116 1.59 2.11 11.29
N GLN A 117 0.78 3.07 11.77
CA GLN A 117 1.29 4.31 12.35
C GLN A 117 2.14 4.02 13.60
N LYS A 118 1.72 3.07 14.44
CA LYS A 118 2.49 2.62 15.61
C LYS A 118 3.82 1.98 15.20
N TYR A 119 3.83 1.11 14.19
CA TYR A 119 5.04 0.47 13.68
C TYR A 119 6.01 1.47 13.06
N LYS A 120 5.52 2.37 12.19
CA LYS A 120 6.32 3.43 11.56
C LYS A 120 7.01 4.30 12.62
N LYS A 121 6.24 4.75 13.62
CA LYS A 121 6.78 5.51 14.75
C LYS A 121 7.82 4.73 15.55
N THR A 122 7.61 3.43 15.75
CA THR A 122 8.57 2.56 16.47
C THR A 122 9.88 2.37 15.68
N ILE A 123 9.84 2.31 14.34
CA ILE A 123 11.05 2.27 13.52
C ILE A 123 11.81 3.61 13.58
N GLU A 124 11.08 4.71 13.48
CA GLU A 124 11.63 6.07 13.59
C GLU A 124 12.29 6.28 14.96
N ASP A 125 11.63 5.89 16.05
CA ASP A 125 12.13 6.00 17.43
C ASP A 125 13.32 5.07 17.72
N ASN A 126 13.39 3.90 17.07
CA ASN A 126 14.48 2.93 17.27
C ASN A 126 15.79 3.28 16.53
N GLY A 127 15.84 4.39 15.78
CA GLY A 127 17.05 4.85 15.07
C GLY A 127 17.61 3.84 14.05
N LEU A 128 16.81 2.86 13.63
CA LEU A 128 17.24 1.79 12.72
C LEU A 128 17.56 2.35 11.33
N ILE A 129 16.86 3.41 10.91
CA ILE A 129 17.08 4.10 9.63
C ILE A 129 18.48 4.75 9.63
N ASP A 130 18.88 5.43 10.70
CA ASP A 130 20.20 6.05 10.80
C ASP A 130 21.33 5.01 10.76
N LYS A 131 21.14 3.84 11.41
CA LYS A 131 22.11 2.73 11.35
C LYS A 131 22.24 2.12 9.96
N ILE A 132 21.13 1.94 9.23
CA ILE A 132 21.15 1.41 7.85
C ILE A 132 21.79 2.42 6.89
N VAL A 133 21.47 3.71 7.03
CA VAL A 133 22.05 4.80 6.22
C VAL A 133 23.55 4.95 6.46
N GLN A 134 24.01 4.80 7.71
CA GLN A 134 25.43 4.83 8.06
C GLN A 134 26.19 3.63 7.46
N ALA A 135 25.60 2.42 7.55
CA ALA A 135 26.21 1.20 7.00
C ALA A 135 26.37 1.24 5.46
N THR A 136 25.50 1.94 4.74
CA THR A 136 25.63 2.13 3.28
C THR A 136 26.57 3.27 2.86
N LYS A 137 27.08 4.08 3.80
CA LYS A 137 28.06 5.14 3.51
C LYS A 137 29.51 4.70 3.77
N GLU A 138 29.71 3.54 4.38
CA GLU A 138 31.03 2.98 4.71
C GLU A 138 31.52 1.93 3.71
N GLU A 139 30.87 1.82 2.53
CA GLU A 139 31.34 1.04 1.37
C GLU A 139 31.74 1.97 0.22
#